data_AF-A0A448V8J5-F1
#
_entry.id   AF-A0A448V8J5-F1
#
_cell.length_a   1.000
_cell.length_b   1.000
_cell.length_c   1.000
_cell.angle_alpha   90.00
_cell.angle_beta   90.00
_cell.angle_gamma   90.00
#
_symmetry.space_group_name_H-M   'P 1'
#
loop_
_entity.id
_entity.type
_entity.pdbx_description
1 polymer ?
#
loop_
_entity_poly.entity_id
_entity_poly.type
_entity_poly.pdbx_seq_one_letter_code
_entity_poly.pdbx_strand_id
1 'polypeptide(L)'
;MENPILINSDEILLVVYDDDQHIGESGPLDESQILEIVDEADDAIQILRINPSENSCEDISEDIAEFYLREREEQCFNGNIPHDFILHSTAYGFFLDDIKQREYDDAMYGTYEQQHRLRPCDVL
;
A
#
# COMPACT_ATOMS: atom_id res chain seq x y z
N MET A 1 11.40 -0.68 -10.35
CA MET A 1 10.80 -1.84 -11.02
C MET A 1 10.23 -2.64 -9.88
N GLU A 2 8.93 -2.49 -9.65
CA GLU A 2 8.24 -3.22 -8.59
C GLU A 2 8.15 -4.68 -9.04
N ASN A 3 8.71 -5.58 -8.25
CA ASN A 3 8.51 -7.00 -8.46
C ASN A 3 7.08 -7.30 -7.99
N PRO A 4 6.22 -7.90 -8.84
CA PRO A 4 4.86 -8.19 -8.45
C PRO A 4 4.86 -9.12 -7.22
N ILE A 5 4.07 -8.76 -6.21
CA ILE A 5 3.94 -9.57 -5.00
C ILE A 5 3.01 -10.74 -5.32
N LEU A 6 3.59 -11.92 -5.45
CA LEU A 6 2.86 -13.15 -5.77
C LEU A 6 3.08 -14.20 -4.69
N ILE A 7 2.06 -15.00 -4.41
CA ILE A 7 2.16 -16.19 -3.56
C ILE A 7 2.08 -17.38 -4.52
N ASN A 8 3.12 -18.20 -4.57
CA ASN A 8 3.18 -19.36 -5.45
C ASN A 8 2.24 -20.48 -4.95
N SER A 9 1.91 -21.45 -5.81
CA SER A 9 1.04 -22.58 -5.44
C SER A 9 1.55 -23.43 -4.27
N ASP A 10 2.85 -23.39 -3.99
CA ASP A 10 3.51 -24.08 -2.88
C ASP A 10 3.75 -23.15 -1.67
N GLU A 11 3.26 -21.91 -1.72
CA GLU A 11 3.41 -20.91 -0.67
C GLU A 11 2.06 -20.60 0.00
N ILE A 12 2.14 -20.01 1.18
CA ILE A 12 1.00 -19.64 2.01
C ILE A 12 1.13 -18.16 2.36
N LEU A 13 0.07 -17.40 2.15
CA LEU A 13 -0.12 -16.07 2.72
C LEU A 13 -0.65 -16.23 4.14
N LEU A 14 -0.01 -15.57 5.10
CA LEU A 14 -0.48 -15.50 6.47
C LEU A 14 -0.65 -14.04 6.88
N VAL A 15 -1.88 -13.62 7.10
CA VAL A 15 -2.22 -12.28 7.61
C VAL A 15 -2.55 -12.41 9.09
N VAL A 16 -1.82 -11.68 9.93
CA VAL A 16 -1.99 -11.64 11.37
C VAL A 16 -2.67 -10.33 11.75
N TYR A 17 -3.73 -10.40 12.53
CA TYR A 17 -4.49 -9.26 13.05
C TYR A 17 -4.82 -9.47 14.53
N ASP A 18 -5.40 -8.45 15.18
CA ASP A 18 -5.59 -8.44 16.63
C ASP A 18 -6.42 -9.65 17.15
N ASP A 19 -6.25 -9.98 18.43
CA ASP A 19 -6.99 -11.05 19.16
C ASP A 19 -6.60 -12.50 18.79
N ASP A 20 -5.32 -12.78 18.53
CA ASP A 20 -4.78 -14.12 18.17
C ASP A 20 -5.39 -14.71 16.88
N GLN A 21 -5.99 -13.88 16.04
CA GLN A 21 -6.63 -14.29 14.80
C GLN A 21 -5.67 -14.19 13.60
N HIS A 22 -5.95 -15.00 12.60
CA HIS A 22 -5.18 -15.01 11.36
C HIS A 22 -6.03 -15.49 10.19
N ILE A 23 -5.70 -15.01 9.00
CA ILE A 23 -6.15 -15.57 7.74
C ILE A 23 -4.95 -16.26 7.09
N GLY A 24 -5.08 -17.54 6.79
CA GLY A 24 -4.07 -18.33 6.12
C GLY A 24 -4.61 -18.86 4.80
N GLU A 25 -4.08 -18.37 3.69
CA GLU A 25 -4.53 -18.76 2.34
C GLU A 25 -3.39 -19.37 1.54
N SER A 26 -3.67 -20.48 0.85
CA SER A 26 -2.68 -21.13 0.00
C SER A 26 -2.67 -20.49 -1.38
N GLY A 27 -1.49 -20.36 -1.98
CA GLY A 27 -1.38 -19.89 -3.34
C GLY A 27 -1.99 -20.83 -4.40
N PRO A 28 -2.04 -20.40 -5.66
CA PRO A 28 -1.47 -19.15 -6.16
C PRO A 28 -2.36 -17.94 -5.90
N LEU A 29 -1.77 -16.83 -5.45
CA LEU A 29 -2.46 -15.54 -5.26
C LEU A 29 -1.68 -14.42 -5.95
N ASP A 30 -2.41 -13.55 -6.65
CA ASP A 30 -1.88 -12.29 -7.19
C ASP A 30 -2.11 -11.11 -6.23
N GLU A 31 -1.47 -9.96 -6.53
CA GLU A 31 -1.49 -8.76 -5.70
C GLU A 31 -2.91 -8.27 -5.36
N SER A 32 -3.83 -8.32 -6.31
CA SER A 32 -5.22 -7.90 -6.10
C SER A 32 -5.94 -8.84 -5.14
N GLN A 33 -5.73 -10.15 -5.28
CA GLN A 33 -6.29 -11.14 -4.36
C GLN A 33 -5.71 -10.99 -2.94
N ILE A 34 -4.42 -10.69 -2.83
CA ILE A 34 -3.79 -10.43 -1.53
C ILE A 34 -4.42 -9.20 -0.88
N LEU A 35 -4.65 -8.11 -1.63
CA LEU A 35 -5.35 -6.93 -1.10
C LEU A 35 -6.76 -7.25 -0.60
N GLU A 36 -7.54 -8.03 -1.35
CA GLU A 36 -8.89 -8.43 -0.93
C GLU A 36 -8.86 -9.23 0.39
N ILE A 37 -7.87 -10.11 0.57
CA ILE A 37 -7.69 -10.86 1.82
C ILE A 37 -7.27 -9.93 2.98
N VAL A 38 -6.37 -8.97 2.71
CA VAL A 38 -5.93 -7.99 3.70
C VAL A 38 -7.08 -7.09 4.13
N ASP A 39 -7.96 -6.69 3.22
CA ASP A 39 -9.16 -5.91 3.56
C ASP A 39 -10.16 -6.67 4.42
N GLU A 40 -10.21 -8.00 4.32
CA GLU A 40 -11.04 -8.83 5.19
C GLU A 40 -10.47 -8.90 6.62
N ALA A 41 -9.14 -8.75 6.77
CA ALA A 41 -8.47 -8.66 8.05
C ALA A 41 -8.48 -7.21 8.59
N ASP A 42 -9.57 -6.85 9.28
CA ASP A 42 -9.63 -5.60 10.05
C ASP A 42 -8.41 -5.49 10.97
N ASP A 43 -7.73 -4.34 10.93
CA ASP A 43 -6.53 -4.06 11.74
C ASP A 43 -5.38 -5.08 11.56
N ALA A 44 -5.12 -5.53 10.33
CA ALA A 44 -3.92 -6.29 9.99
C ALA A 44 -2.63 -5.66 10.57
N ILE A 45 -1.83 -6.48 11.24
CA ILE A 45 -0.59 -6.09 11.93
C ILE A 45 0.63 -6.56 11.15
N GLN A 46 0.58 -7.76 10.58
CA GLN A 46 1.71 -8.35 9.88
C GLN A 46 1.25 -9.30 8.77
N ILE A 47 1.99 -9.30 7.66
CA ILE A 47 1.72 -10.13 6.49
C ILE A 47 2.98 -10.93 6.16
N LEU A 48 2.83 -12.25 6.15
CA LEU A 48 3.93 -13.19 5.97
C LEU A 48 3.69 -14.05 4.71
N ARG A 49 4.74 -14.24 3.92
CA ARG A 49 4.82 -15.28 2.89
C ARG A 49 5.57 -16.47 3.48
N ILE A 50 4.96 -17.64 3.46
CA ILE A 50 5.54 -18.87 3.99
C ILE A 50 5.75 -19.85 2.85
N ASN A 51 6.98 -20.37 2.70
CA ASN A 51 7.26 -21.50 1.82
C ASN A 51 7.60 -22.74 2.67
N PRO A 52 6.67 -23.70 2.82
CA PRO A 52 6.91 -24.92 3.60
C PRO A 52 7.98 -25.83 2.98
N SER A 53 8.14 -25.81 1.66
CA SER A 53 9.12 -26.65 0.95
C SER A 53 10.56 -26.21 1.25
N GLU A 54 10.78 -24.91 1.33
CA GLU A 54 12.08 -24.31 1.65
C GLU A 54 12.25 -24.00 3.15
N ASN A 55 11.20 -24.20 3.94
CA ASN A 55 11.13 -23.81 5.36
C ASN A 55 11.51 -22.34 5.56
N SER A 56 11.00 -21.47 4.67
CA SER A 56 11.21 -20.03 4.71
C SER A 56 9.95 -19.29 5.14
N CYS A 57 10.14 -18.17 5.82
CA CYS A 57 9.10 -17.24 6.20
C CYS A 57 9.65 -15.83 5.97
N GLU A 58 9.00 -15.10 5.08
CA GLU A 58 9.36 -13.76 4.65
C GLU A 58 8.27 -12.79 5.12
N ASP A 59 8.68 -11.68 5.73
CA ASP A 59 7.77 -10.58 6.07
C ASP A 59 7.66 -9.67 4.85
N ILE A 60 6.46 -9.63 4.27
CA ILE A 60 6.14 -8.86 3.07
C ILE A 60 5.23 -7.66 3.39
N SER A 61 5.11 -7.30 4.68
CA SER A 61 4.22 -6.21 5.12
C SER A 61 4.58 -4.87 4.48
N GLU A 62 5.88 -4.60 4.28
CA GLU A 62 6.35 -3.36 3.65
C GLU A 62 6.00 -3.32 2.16
N ASP A 63 6.24 -4.41 1.42
CA ASP A 63 5.90 -4.49 0.00
C ASP A 63 4.38 -4.34 -0.19
N ILE A 64 3.58 -4.99 0.67
CA ILE A 64 2.12 -4.85 0.63
C ILE A 64 1.69 -3.42 1.03
N ALA A 65 2.37 -2.75 1.96
CA ALA A 65 2.05 -1.38 2.33
C ALA A 65 2.29 -0.41 1.17
N GLU A 66 3.40 -0.56 0.45
CA GLU A 66 3.69 0.22 -0.77
C GLU A 66 2.58 0.01 -1.82
N PHE A 67 2.23 -1.26 -2.09
CA PHE A 67 1.18 -1.59 -3.03
C PHE A 67 -0.20 -1.05 -2.60
N TYR A 68 -0.55 -1.16 -1.31
CA TYR A 68 -1.80 -0.66 -0.75
C TYR A 68 -1.91 0.85 -0.92
N LEU A 69 -0.86 1.60 -0.57
CA LEU A 69 -0.83 3.06 -0.71
C LEU A 69 -0.95 3.49 -2.17
N ARG A 70 -0.37 2.72 -3.10
CA ARG A 70 -0.46 2.99 -4.55
C ARG A 70 -1.89 2.78 -5.08
N GLU A 71 -2.51 1.65 -4.75
CA GLU A 71 -3.85 1.31 -5.25
C GLU A 71 -4.96 2.11 -4.54
N ARG A 72 -4.69 2.63 -3.34
CA ARG A 72 -5.65 3.38 -2.50
C ARG A 72 -5.19 4.79 -2.17
N GLU A 73 -4.42 5.41 -3.06
CA GLU A 73 -3.84 6.75 -2.86
C GLU A 73 -4.90 7.76 -2.39
N GLU A 74 -6.05 7.83 -3.09
CA GLU A 74 -7.13 8.76 -2.76
C GLU A 74 -7.74 8.52 -1.36
N GLN A 75 -7.87 7.26 -0.95
CA GLN A 75 -8.43 6.92 0.37
C GLN A 75 -7.44 7.26 1.49
N CYS A 76 -6.16 6.93 1.27
CA CYS A 76 -5.08 7.20 2.20
C CYS A 76 -4.82 8.69 2.34
N PHE A 77 -4.94 9.46 1.24
CA PHE A 77 -4.84 10.92 1.25
C PHE A 77 -5.93 11.57 2.13
N ASN A 78 -7.13 10.96 2.18
CA ASN A 78 -8.21 11.41 3.05
C ASN A 78 -8.05 10.94 4.51
N GLY A 79 -6.92 10.32 4.86
CA GLY A 79 -6.62 9.84 6.22
C GLY A 79 -7.33 8.55 6.61
N ASN A 80 -7.90 7.81 5.66
CA ASN A 80 -8.53 6.53 5.92
C ASN A 80 -7.52 5.39 5.74
N ILE A 81 -6.84 5.03 6.82
CA ILE A 81 -5.83 3.95 6.83
C ILE A 81 -6.31 2.90 7.83
N PRO A 82 -6.88 1.78 7.35
CA PRO A 82 -7.55 0.81 8.20
C PRO A 82 -6.62 -0.25 8.81
N HIS A 83 -5.33 -0.28 8.45
CA HIS A 83 -4.42 -1.34 8.92
C HIS A 83 -3.17 -0.76 9.59
N ASP A 84 -2.80 -1.36 10.73
CA ASP A 84 -1.69 -0.90 11.58
C ASP A 84 -0.34 -1.08 10.89
N PHE A 85 -0.17 -2.16 10.11
CA PHE A 85 1.06 -2.40 9.34
C PHE A 85 1.38 -1.26 8.35
N ILE A 86 0.36 -0.58 7.82
CA ILE A 86 0.54 0.55 6.91
C ILE A 86 1.04 1.76 7.69
N LEU A 87 0.44 2.07 8.84
CA LEU A 87 0.83 3.22 9.68
C LEU A 87 2.29 3.14 10.13
N HIS A 88 2.79 1.92 10.31
CA HIS A 88 4.17 1.64 10.73
C HIS A 88 5.14 1.34 9.58
N SER A 89 4.68 1.35 8.34
CA SER A 89 5.51 1.11 7.15
C SER A 89 6.40 2.31 6.81
N THR A 90 7.53 2.02 6.17
CA THR A 90 8.40 3.07 5.61
C THR A 90 7.73 3.76 4.43
N ALA A 91 6.96 3.00 3.63
CA ALA A 91 6.17 3.47 2.50
C ALA A 91 5.19 4.56 2.92
N TYR A 92 4.52 4.42 4.07
CA TYR A 92 3.63 5.47 4.58
C TYR A 92 4.39 6.74 4.97
N GLY A 93 5.61 6.60 5.53
CA GLY A 93 6.50 7.73 5.78
C GLY A 93 6.82 8.51 4.50
N PHE A 94 7.19 7.81 3.42
CA PHE A 94 7.43 8.43 2.12
C PHE A 94 6.16 9.08 1.54
N PHE A 95 5.01 8.43 1.68
CA PHE A 95 3.72 8.96 1.26
C PHE A 95 3.39 10.28 1.97
N LEU A 96 3.60 10.38 3.29
CA LEU A 96 3.41 11.61 4.05
C LEU A 96 4.34 12.75 3.62
N ASP A 97 5.59 12.43 3.30
CA ASP A 97 6.55 13.43 2.84
C ASP A 97 6.20 13.93 1.43
N ASP A 98 5.67 13.08 0.55
CA ASP A 98 5.15 13.49 -0.76
C ASP A 98 3.94 14.43 -0.61
N ILE A 99 3.01 14.14 0.31
CA ILE A 99 1.88 15.05 0.62
C ILE A 99 2.39 16.42 1.06
N LYS A 100 3.32 16.48 2.03
CA LYS A 100 3.88 17.75 2.50
C LYS A 100 4.57 18.53 1.38
N GLN A 101 5.26 17.83 0.48
CA GLN A 101 5.93 18.44 -0.66
C GLN A 101 4.88 19.06 -1.61
N ARG A 102 3.80 18.33 -1.93
CA ARG A 102 2.67 18.86 -2.72
C ARG A 102 2.03 20.09 -2.07
N GLU A 103 1.79 20.07 -0.77
CA GLU A 103 1.25 21.22 -0.03
C GLU A 103 2.17 22.45 -0.08
N TYR A 104 3.49 22.24 0.07
CA TYR A 104 4.47 23.30 -0.03
C TYR A 104 4.51 23.90 -1.44
N ASP A 105 4.51 23.05 -2.47
CA ASP A 105 4.54 23.48 -3.86
C ASP A 105 3.25 24.24 -4.23
N ASP A 106 2.09 23.77 -3.78
CA ASP A 106 0.81 24.46 -3.95
C ASP A 106 0.80 25.83 -3.24
N ALA A 107 1.39 25.93 -2.05
CA ALA A 107 1.50 27.18 -1.31
C ALA A 107 2.48 28.19 -1.96
N MET A 108 3.58 27.69 -2.52
CA MET A 108 4.63 28.54 -3.13
C MET A 108 4.31 28.96 -4.57
N TYR A 109 3.74 28.06 -5.35
CA TYR A 109 3.56 28.22 -6.79
C TYR A 109 2.08 28.32 -7.21
N GLY A 110 1.14 28.16 -6.28
CA GLY A 110 -0.28 27.99 -6.57
C GLY A 110 -0.58 26.52 -6.89
N THR A 111 -1.85 26.12 -6.88
CA THR A 111 -2.20 24.71 -7.14
C THR A 111 -1.75 24.26 -8.53
N TYR A 112 -1.53 22.96 -8.74
CA TYR A 112 -1.24 22.41 -10.07
C TYR A 112 -2.21 22.96 -11.15
N GLU A 113 -3.52 22.99 -10.86
CA GLU A 113 -4.52 23.56 -11.76
C GLU A 113 -4.32 25.07 -12.03
N GLN A 114 -3.85 25.83 -11.05
CA GLN A 114 -3.55 27.26 -11.21
C GLN A 114 -2.28 27.48 -12.03
N GLN A 115 -1.26 26.64 -11.82
CA GLN A 115 0.01 26.69 -12.56
C GLN A 115 -0.16 26.31 -14.03
N HIS A 116 -1.00 25.32 -14.31
CA HIS A 116 -1.23 24.77 -15.64
C HIS A 116 -2.49 25.30 -16.33
N ARG A 117 -3.13 26.33 -15.76
CA ARG A 117 -4.25 26.99 -16.40
C ARG A 117 -3.77 27.71 -17.66
N LEU A 118 -4.23 27.22 -18.82
CA LEU A 118 -4.04 27.92 -20.09
C LEU A 118 -4.59 29.33 -19.98
N ARG A 119 -3.71 30.32 -20.15
CA ARG A 119 -4.14 31.71 -20.22
C ARG A 119 -4.70 31.94 -21.63
N PRO A 120 -5.60 32.91 -21.81
CA PRO A 120 -6.10 33.29 -23.13
C PRO A 120 -4.98 33.60 -24.15
N CYS A 121 -3.79 33.98 -23.68
CA CYS A 121 -2.61 34.24 -24.49
C CYS A 121 -1.87 32.99 -24.98
N ASP A 122 -2.12 31.81 -24.39
CA ASP A 122 -1.44 30.56 -24.72
C ASP A 122 -2.18 29.78 -25.85
N VAL A 123 -3.32 30.30 -26.33
CA VAL A 123 -4.22 29.66 -27.32
C VAL A 123 -4.34 30.46 -28.63
N LEU A 124 -3.37 31.36 -28.91
CA LEU A 124 -3.30 32.17 -30.15
C LEU A 124 -2.25 31.67 -31.13
#